data_AF-A0A7V4U4A7-F1
#
_entry.id   AF-A0A7V4U4A7-F1
#
_cell.length_a   1.000
_cell.length_b   1.000
_cell.length_c   1.000
_cell.angle_alpha   90.00
_cell.angle_beta   90.00
_cell.angle_gamma   90.00
#
_symmetry.space_group_name_H-M   'P 1'
#
loop_
_entity.id
_entity.type
_entity.pdbx_description
1 polymer ?
#
loop_
_entity_poly.entity_id
_entity_poly.type
_entity_poly.pdbx_seq_one_letter_code
_entity_poly.pdbx_strand_id
1 'polypeptide(L)'
;MDFINSFKHKVSELYPGKLDWQLVGVLVNDQRVFTLSYDSKILSGLFEIFCEPIVREIAKQYDLNIEKSKQNQYPDFTLLKNKEDRNKIAIEVKSTYRQYKKDGSLKPFGFTLGSYRSFLRDPLGKRGILYPYMEYSQHWIIGFLYTRNPNCKNVEIKQIIDAANLESPFTNIEYFVQEKYKIAGLRAGSGNTTNIGSIKSCEIADFQEGNGPFQSHEDFEAYWRNY
;
A
#
# COMPACT_ATOMS: atom_id res chain seq x y z
N MET A 1 -6.19 -13.91 12.23
CA MET A 1 -5.45 -12.69 12.64
C MET A 1 -6.35 -11.49 12.38
N ASP A 2 -6.52 -10.60 13.35
CA ASP A 2 -7.21 -9.33 13.14
C ASP A 2 -6.18 -8.28 12.71
N PHE A 3 -5.87 -8.26 11.42
CA PHE A 3 -4.80 -7.43 10.89
C PHE A 3 -5.13 -5.94 10.98
N ILE A 4 -6.40 -5.57 10.80
CA ILE A 4 -6.86 -4.17 10.84
C ILE A 4 -6.56 -3.58 12.22
N ASN A 5 -7.02 -4.24 13.29
CA ASN A 5 -6.83 -3.72 14.65
C ASN A 5 -5.36 -3.76 15.08
N SER A 6 -4.62 -4.80 14.69
CA SER A 6 -3.19 -4.90 14.96
C SER A 6 -2.40 -3.76 14.32
N PHE A 7 -2.70 -3.44 13.06
CA PHE A 7 -2.06 -2.34 12.35
C PHE A 7 -2.42 -0.98 12.95
N LYS A 8 -3.71 -0.73 13.20
CA LYS A 8 -4.16 0.52 13.85
C LYS A 8 -3.49 0.72 15.21
N HIS A 9 -3.42 -0.32 16.03
CA HIS A 9 -2.78 -0.26 17.34
C HIS A 9 -1.29 0.08 17.21
N LYS A 10 -0.55 -0.60 16.33
CA LYS A 10 0.88 -0.34 16.13
C LYS A 10 1.17 1.04 15.56
N VAL A 11 0.34 1.53 14.64
CA VAL A 11 0.44 2.91 14.15
C VAL A 11 0.21 3.91 15.29
N SER A 12 -0.80 3.70 16.13
CA SER A 12 -1.09 4.61 17.25
C SER A 12 0.00 4.62 18.33
N GLU A 13 0.70 3.51 18.52
CA GLU A 13 1.83 3.37 19.44
C GLU A 13 3.07 4.13 18.93
N LEU A 14 3.39 3.97 17.64
CA LEU A 14 4.57 4.59 17.03
C LEU A 14 4.38 6.07 16.70
N TYR A 15 3.15 6.45 16.36
CA TYR A 15 2.79 7.79 15.89
C TYR A 15 1.57 8.30 16.69
N PRO A 16 1.78 8.65 17.98
CA PRO A 16 0.69 9.12 18.84
C PRO A 16 0.04 10.37 18.24
N GLY A 17 -1.28 10.34 18.08
CA GLY A 17 -2.06 11.39 17.43
C GLY A 17 -2.34 11.07 15.96
N LYS A 18 -1.45 11.49 15.06
CA LYS A 18 -1.62 11.33 13.61
C LYS A 18 -0.39 10.69 12.99
N LEU A 19 -0.61 9.75 12.08
CA LEU A 19 0.45 9.21 11.23
C LEU A 19 1.01 10.32 10.34
N ASP A 20 2.22 10.77 10.67
CA ASP A 20 3.00 11.69 9.87
C ASP A 20 4.48 11.31 10.01
N TRP A 21 5.08 10.85 8.91
CA TRP A 21 6.49 10.46 8.91
C TRP A 21 7.44 11.65 8.83
N GLN A 22 6.94 12.86 8.55
CA GLN A 22 7.74 14.09 8.45
C GLN A 22 9.02 13.89 7.61
N LEU A 23 8.91 13.09 6.55
CA LEU A 23 10.05 12.72 5.73
C LEU A 23 10.53 13.92 4.92
N VAL A 24 11.76 14.35 5.15
CA VAL A 24 12.36 15.48 4.41
C VAL A 24 13.40 15.05 3.37
N GLY A 25 13.97 13.86 3.53
CA GLY A 25 15.01 13.36 2.63
C GLY A 25 15.71 12.10 3.11
N VAL A 26 16.72 11.67 2.35
CA VAL A 26 17.61 10.57 2.69
C VAL A 26 18.89 11.13 3.30
N LEU A 27 19.15 10.80 4.56
CA LEU A 27 20.40 11.13 5.24
C LEU A 27 21.54 10.24 4.73
N VAL A 28 22.68 10.84 4.43
CA VAL A 28 23.93 10.14 4.11
C VAL A 28 24.99 10.40 5.18
N ASN A 29 26.01 9.53 5.24
CA ASN A 29 26.99 9.49 6.34
C ASN A 29 27.81 10.78 6.53
N ASP A 30 27.87 11.67 5.54
CA ASP A 30 28.62 12.93 5.61
C ASP A 30 27.76 14.13 6.02
N GLN A 31 26.71 13.88 6.81
CA GLN A 31 25.81 14.92 7.36
C GLN A 31 25.04 15.70 6.28
N ARG A 32 24.91 15.14 5.07
CA ARG A 32 24.05 15.69 4.02
C ARG A 32 22.72 14.97 3.97
N VAL A 33 21.70 15.70 3.56
CA VAL A 33 20.36 15.19 3.26
C VAL A 33 20.10 15.40 1.78
N PHE A 34 19.76 14.33 1.08
CA PHE A 34 19.19 14.41 -0.25
C PHE A 34 17.68 14.56 -0.10
N THR A 35 17.13 15.72 -0.49
CA THR A 35 15.67 15.91 -0.44
C THR A 35 14.97 14.95 -1.40
N LEU A 36 13.66 14.81 -1.24
CA LEU A 36 12.86 13.94 -2.09
C LEU A 36 11.91 14.75 -2.95
N SER A 37 11.65 14.26 -4.16
CA SER A 37 10.60 14.84 -4.99
C SER A 37 9.24 14.20 -4.70
N TYR A 38 8.15 14.87 -5.08
CA TYR A 38 6.79 14.35 -4.94
C TYR A 38 6.42 13.25 -5.95
N ASP A 39 7.37 12.68 -6.70
CA ASP A 39 7.12 11.66 -7.71
C ASP A 39 6.49 10.40 -7.08
N SER A 40 5.35 9.95 -7.63
CA SER A 40 4.59 8.86 -7.00
C SER A 40 5.32 7.51 -7.01
N LYS A 41 6.26 7.26 -7.93
CA LYS A 41 7.01 5.99 -7.90
C LYS A 41 7.98 5.98 -6.72
N ILE A 42 8.64 7.12 -6.49
CA ILE A 42 9.51 7.30 -5.31
C ILE A 42 8.68 7.19 -4.03
N LEU A 43 7.57 7.93 -3.96
CA LEU A 43 6.73 7.93 -2.77
C LEU A 43 6.09 6.57 -2.47
N SER A 44 5.66 5.81 -3.49
CA SER A 44 5.12 4.45 -3.27
C SER A 44 6.14 3.54 -2.59
N GLY A 45 7.38 3.52 -3.08
CA GLY A 45 8.44 2.73 -2.46
C GLY A 45 8.79 3.17 -1.04
N LEU A 46 8.65 4.46 -0.73
CA LEU A 46 8.85 4.98 0.63
C LEU A 46 7.74 4.49 1.58
N PHE A 47 6.47 4.52 1.15
CA PHE A 47 5.38 3.95 1.95
C PHE A 47 5.57 2.46 2.22
N GLU A 48 6.07 1.69 1.23
CA GLU A 48 6.44 0.28 1.42
C GLU A 48 7.54 0.12 2.49
N ILE A 49 8.61 0.94 2.42
CA ILE A 49 9.71 0.94 3.40
C ILE A 49 9.20 1.28 4.80
N PHE A 50 8.35 2.29 4.94
CA PHE A 50 7.83 2.70 6.25
C PHE A 50 6.85 1.71 6.86
N CYS A 51 6.11 0.95 6.03
CA CYS A 51 5.23 -0.11 6.49
C CYS A 51 5.98 -1.33 7.01
N GLU A 52 7.15 -1.66 6.46
CA GLU A 52 7.89 -2.86 6.81
C GLU A 52 8.10 -3.05 8.33
N PRO A 53 8.61 -2.09 9.11
CA PRO A 53 8.80 -2.27 10.55
C PRO A 53 7.47 -2.53 11.28
N ILE A 54 6.37 -1.88 10.85
CA ILE A 54 5.04 -2.07 11.43
C ILE A 54 4.56 -3.50 11.18
N VAL A 55 4.65 -3.97 9.93
CA VAL A 55 4.25 -5.33 9.54
C VAL A 55 5.10 -6.39 10.24
N ARG A 56 6.42 -6.14 10.40
CA ARG A 56 7.33 -7.02 11.14
C ARG A 56 6.92 -7.22 12.60
N GLU A 57 6.56 -6.15 13.29
CA GLU A 57 6.11 -6.24 14.68
C GLU A 57 4.77 -6.98 14.78
N ILE A 58 3.83 -6.75 13.87
CA ILE A 58 2.57 -7.52 13.83
C ILE A 58 2.85 -9.00 13.58
N ALA A 59 3.70 -9.34 12.61
CA ALA A 59 4.06 -10.73 12.33
C ALA A 59 4.62 -11.43 13.58
N LYS A 60 5.50 -10.75 14.31
CA LYS A 60 6.07 -11.23 15.58
C LYS A 60 5.01 -11.44 16.66
N GLN A 61 4.00 -10.58 16.76
CA GLN A 61 2.89 -10.74 17.73
C GLN A 61 2.05 -12.00 17.49
N TYR A 62 2.04 -12.51 16.26
CA TYR A 62 1.29 -13.71 15.88
C TYR A 62 2.18 -14.94 15.63
N ASP A 63 3.46 -14.89 16.02
CA ASP A 63 4.45 -15.95 15.80
C ASP A 63 4.57 -16.34 14.30
N LEU A 64 4.52 -15.34 13.42
CA LEU A 64 4.67 -15.49 11.97
C LEU A 64 6.02 -14.96 11.49
N ASN A 65 6.59 -15.63 10.50
CA ASN A 65 7.69 -15.12 9.71
C ASN A 65 7.18 -14.16 8.63
N ILE A 66 8.07 -13.28 8.17
CA ILE A 66 7.83 -12.36 7.06
C ILE A 66 8.83 -12.63 5.93
N GLU A 67 8.33 -12.73 4.70
CA GLU A 67 9.16 -12.79 3.49
C GLU A 67 8.77 -11.66 2.54
N LYS A 68 9.77 -10.93 2.04
CA LYS A 68 9.56 -9.86 1.06
C LYS A 68 9.63 -10.42 -0.35
N SER A 69 8.74 -9.95 -1.22
CA SER A 69 8.79 -10.30 -2.63
C SER A 69 9.98 -9.67 -3.36
N LYS A 70 10.38 -10.30 -4.46
CA LYS A 70 11.33 -9.69 -5.40
C LYS A 70 10.60 -8.63 -6.24
N GLN A 71 11.38 -7.83 -6.97
CA GLN A 71 10.82 -6.86 -7.91
C GLN A 71 9.80 -7.52 -8.86
N ASN A 72 8.66 -6.85 -9.06
CA ASN A 72 7.54 -7.32 -9.90
C ASN A 72 6.84 -8.61 -9.41
N GLN A 73 6.98 -8.99 -8.14
CA GLN A 73 6.21 -10.08 -7.53
C GLN A 73 5.25 -9.56 -6.46
N TYR A 74 4.04 -10.10 -6.47
CA TYR A 74 3.05 -9.94 -5.41
C TYR A 74 3.29 -10.98 -4.31
N PRO A 75 2.91 -10.71 -3.04
CA PRO A 75 2.65 -9.40 -2.44
C PRO A 75 3.94 -8.74 -1.92
N ASP A 76 3.92 -7.47 -1.55
CA ASP A 76 5.08 -6.80 -0.91
C ASP A 76 5.63 -7.59 0.29
N PHE A 77 4.72 -8.10 1.14
CA PHE A 77 5.04 -8.96 2.27
C PHE A 77 4.14 -10.19 2.32
N THR A 78 4.74 -11.36 2.51
CA THR A 78 4.03 -12.60 2.85
C THR A 78 4.29 -12.94 4.31
N LEU A 79 3.22 -13.09 5.10
CA LEU A 79 3.30 -13.67 6.45
C LEU A 79 2.98 -15.16 6.41
N LEU A 80 3.79 -15.96 7.12
CA LEU A 80 3.71 -17.42 7.08
C LEU A 80 4.34 -18.04 8.32
N LYS A 81 3.86 -19.22 8.76
CA LYS A 81 4.55 -19.98 9.81
C LYS A 81 5.89 -20.53 9.33
N ASN A 82 5.86 -21.20 8.18
CA ASN A 82 7.02 -21.74 7.48
C ASN A 82 6.70 -21.83 5.97
N LYS A 83 7.68 -22.21 5.15
CA LYS A 83 7.52 -22.18 3.67
C LYS A 83 6.45 -23.17 3.16
N GLU A 84 6.15 -24.22 3.91
CA GLU A 84 5.15 -25.25 3.56
C GLU A 84 3.71 -24.86 3.98
N ASP A 85 3.57 -23.79 4.76
CA ASP A 85 2.27 -23.27 5.22
C ASP A 85 1.35 -22.94 4.04
N ARG A 86 0.15 -23.49 3.98
CA ARG A 86 -0.83 -23.21 2.91
C ARG A 86 -1.90 -22.19 3.32
N ASN A 87 -1.72 -21.55 4.48
CA ASN A 87 -2.57 -20.48 4.99
C ASN A 87 -1.79 -19.16 5.07
N LYS A 88 -0.97 -18.86 4.06
CA LYS A 88 -0.17 -17.65 3.98
C LYS A 88 -1.07 -16.41 3.95
N ILE A 89 -0.54 -15.29 4.39
CA ILE A 89 -1.25 -14.00 4.38
C ILE A 89 -0.47 -13.04 3.50
N ALA A 90 -1.12 -12.49 2.48
CA ALA A 90 -0.55 -11.50 1.61
C ALA A 90 -0.84 -10.09 2.13
N ILE A 91 0.18 -9.25 2.20
CA ILE A 91 0.06 -7.83 2.57
C ILE A 91 0.70 -7.00 1.47
N GLU A 92 -0.11 -6.13 0.87
CA GLU A 92 0.31 -5.24 -0.20
C GLU A 92 0.12 -3.79 0.23
N VAL A 93 1.14 -2.97 0.01
CA VAL A 93 1.07 -1.53 0.23
C VAL A 93 0.66 -0.86 -1.07
N LYS A 94 -0.28 0.07 -0.95
CA LYS A 94 -0.74 0.90 -2.06
C LYS A 94 -0.77 2.35 -1.64
N SER A 95 -0.47 3.22 -2.59
CA SER A 95 -0.54 4.66 -2.36
C SER A 95 -1.19 5.36 -3.54
N THR A 96 -1.90 6.44 -3.25
CA THR A 96 -2.46 7.35 -4.23
C THR A 96 -2.46 8.76 -3.65
N TYR A 97 -2.69 9.77 -4.48
CA TYR A 97 -2.63 11.16 -4.05
C TYR A 97 -3.91 11.92 -4.39
N ARG A 98 -4.21 12.92 -3.58
CA ARG A 98 -5.36 13.81 -3.79
C ARG A 98 -5.17 14.63 -5.05
N GLN A 99 -6.24 14.73 -5.84
CA GLN A 99 -6.32 15.60 -6.99
C GLN A 99 -7.58 16.45 -6.87
N TYR A 100 -7.47 17.73 -7.19
CA TYR A 100 -8.59 18.66 -7.06
C TYR A 100 -9.11 19.09 -8.43
N LYS A 101 -10.40 19.39 -8.52
CA LYS A 101 -11.03 20.04 -9.67
C LYS A 101 -10.71 21.54 -9.65
N LYS A 102 -11.09 22.25 -10.72
CA LYS A 102 -10.90 23.71 -10.83
C LYS A 102 -11.67 24.49 -9.76
N ASP A 103 -12.78 23.94 -9.27
CA ASP A 103 -13.62 24.53 -8.21
C ASP A 103 -13.09 24.24 -6.79
N GLY A 104 -11.94 23.59 -6.66
CA GLY A 104 -11.35 23.23 -5.37
C GLY A 104 -11.90 21.94 -4.74
N SER A 105 -12.94 21.32 -5.32
CA SER A 105 -13.46 20.04 -4.81
C SER A 105 -12.51 18.87 -5.09
N LEU A 106 -12.46 17.91 -4.18
CA LEU A 106 -11.67 16.70 -4.33
C LEU A 106 -12.23 15.84 -5.48
N LYS A 107 -11.35 15.33 -6.35
CA LYS A 107 -11.71 14.31 -7.35
C LYS A 107 -11.76 12.94 -6.68
N PRO A 108 -12.67 12.05 -7.10
CA PRO A 108 -12.66 10.67 -6.64
C PRO A 108 -11.31 10.01 -6.91
N PHE A 109 -10.70 9.46 -5.87
CA PHE A 109 -9.45 8.71 -5.94
C PHE A 109 -9.71 7.21 -5.95
N GLY A 110 -8.69 6.44 -6.31
CA GLY A 110 -8.72 4.99 -6.30
C GLY A 110 -7.30 4.43 -6.41
N PHE A 111 -7.20 3.11 -6.38
CA PHE A 111 -5.97 2.35 -6.30
C PHE A 111 -5.95 1.26 -7.38
N THR A 112 -4.74 0.89 -7.81
CA THR A 112 -4.51 -0.33 -8.60
C THR A 112 -4.21 -1.48 -7.65
N LEU A 113 -4.95 -2.58 -7.77
CA LEU A 113 -4.90 -3.71 -6.83
C LEU A 113 -4.17 -4.92 -7.44
N GLY A 114 -3.13 -4.67 -8.24
CA GLY A 114 -2.38 -5.72 -8.93
C GLY A 114 -3.12 -6.29 -10.15
N SER A 115 -2.44 -7.13 -10.93
CA SER A 115 -2.95 -7.64 -12.19
C SER A 115 -4.04 -8.70 -12.01
N TYR A 116 -5.09 -8.65 -12.84
CA TYR A 116 -6.09 -9.73 -12.97
C TYR A 116 -5.71 -10.81 -13.98
N ARG A 117 -4.58 -10.68 -14.68
CA ARG A 117 -4.11 -11.64 -15.70
C ARG A 117 -2.90 -12.47 -15.26
N SER A 118 -2.33 -12.20 -14.09
CA SER A 118 -1.21 -12.95 -13.53
C SER A 118 -1.71 -14.11 -12.65
N PHE A 119 -1.42 -14.06 -11.35
CA PHE A 119 -1.64 -15.12 -10.37
C PHE A 119 -3.13 -15.48 -10.16
N LEU A 120 -4.06 -14.59 -10.48
CA LEU A 120 -5.49 -14.90 -10.40
C LEU A 120 -5.96 -15.90 -11.46
N ARG A 121 -5.32 -15.93 -12.64
CA ARG A 121 -5.67 -16.86 -13.75
C ARG A 121 -4.79 -18.11 -13.78
N ASP A 122 -3.71 -18.12 -13.03
CA ASP A 122 -2.82 -19.27 -12.85
C ASP A 122 -2.55 -19.48 -11.35
N PRO A 123 -3.55 -19.99 -10.59
CA PRO A 123 -3.52 -19.96 -9.14
C PRO A 123 -2.57 -21.00 -8.51
N LEU A 124 -2.11 -21.97 -9.31
CA LEU A 124 -1.10 -22.96 -8.93
C LEU A 124 0.32 -22.51 -9.32
N GLY A 125 0.44 -21.59 -10.28
CA GLY A 125 1.71 -21.05 -10.74
C GLY A 125 2.29 -19.98 -9.81
N LYS A 126 3.54 -19.60 -10.09
CA LYS A 126 4.27 -18.54 -9.37
C LYS A 126 4.54 -17.31 -10.24
N ARG A 127 3.78 -17.13 -11.33
CA ARG A 127 4.02 -16.01 -12.25
C ARG A 127 3.56 -14.70 -11.62
N GLY A 128 4.52 -13.84 -11.31
CA GLY A 128 4.25 -12.53 -10.70
C GLY A 128 3.75 -12.61 -9.26
N ILE A 129 3.97 -13.74 -8.58
CA ILE A 129 3.63 -13.96 -7.17
C ILE A 129 4.72 -14.78 -6.49
N LEU A 130 4.96 -14.56 -5.19
CA LEU A 130 6.02 -15.23 -4.43
C LEU A 130 5.71 -16.72 -4.19
N TYR A 131 4.50 -17.03 -3.74
CA TYR A 131 3.96 -18.38 -3.57
C TYR A 131 2.73 -18.58 -4.46
N PRO A 132 2.32 -19.83 -4.78
CA PRO A 132 1.09 -20.09 -5.50
C PRO A 132 -0.10 -19.38 -4.85
N TYR A 133 -0.96 -18.77 -5.65
CA TYR A 133 -2.09 -17.99 -5.14
C TYR A 133 -2.98 -18.80 -4.18
N MET A 134 -3.19 -20.09 -4.46
CA MET A 134 -3.99 -20.99 -3.60
C MET A 134 -3.38 -21.27 -2.23
N GLU A 135 -2.15 -20.86 -1.96
CA GLU A 135 -1.52 -20.98 -0.63
C GLU A 135 -1.77 -19.74 0.25
N TYR A 136 -2.43 -18.71 -0.29
CA TYR A 136 -2.82 -17.53 0.46
C TYR A 136 -4.28 -17.66 0.92
N SER A 137 -4.51 -17.49 2.22
CA SER A 137 -5.84 -17.49 2.82
C SER A 137 -6.43 -16.09 2.96
N GLN A 138 -5.60 -15.05 2.90
CA GLN A 138 -5.98 -13.65 3.09
C GLN A 138 -5.14 -12.74 2.21
N HIS A 139 -5.77 -11.66 1.73
CA HIS A 139 -5.14 -10.65 0.88
C HIS A 139 -5.45 -9.25 1.39
N TRP A 140 -4.57 -8.70 2.21
CA TRP A 140 -4.70 -7.38 2.82
C TRP A 140 -4.05 -6.29 1.98
N ILE A 141 -4.72 -5.14 1.90
CA ILE A 141 -4.19 -3.91 1.34
C ILE A 141 -4.01 -2.90 2.46
N ILE A 142 -2.81 -2.33 2.57
CA ILE A 142 -2.53 -1.13 3.36
C ILE A 142 -2.49 0.03 2.37
N GLY A 143 -3.53 0.86 2.36
CA GLY A 143 -3.66 1.97 1.41
C GLY A 143 -3.35 3.32 2.04
N PHE A 144 -2.55 4.15 1.37
CA PHE A 144 -2.24 5.51 1.77
C PHE A 144 -2.78 6.54 0.77
N LEU A 145 -3.49 7.54 1.29
CA LEU A 145 -3.88 8.75 0.58
C LEU A 145 -3.08 9.93 1.12
N TYR A 146 -2.39 10.65 0.24
CA TYR A 146 -1.58 11.80 0.64
C TYR A 146 -1.80 13.00 -0.28
N THR A 147 -1.38 14.17 0.17
CA THR A 147 -1.31 15.39 -0.64
C THR A 147 0.14 15.58 -1.07
N ARG A 148 0.39 15.69 -2.38
CA ARG A 148 1.73 16.02 -2.89
C ARG A 148 2.09 17.46 -2.52
N ASN A 149 3.33 17.69 -2.12
CA ASN A 149 3.84 19.03 -1.94
C ASN A 149 4.49 19.53 -3.24
N PRO A 150 3.88 20.49 -3.97
CA PRO A 150 4.41 20.97 -5.25
C PRO A 150 5.76 21.68 -5.14
N ASN A 151 6.17 22.14 -3.95
CA ASN A 151 7.47 22.77 -3.73
C ASN A 151 8.61 21.75 -3.83
N CYS A 152 8.34 20.48 -3.54
CA CYS A 152 9.31 19.39 -3.61
C CYS A 152 9.36 18.78 -5.02
N LYS A 153 9.59 19.59 -6.05
CA LYS A 153 9.65 19.08 -7.43
C LYS A 153 11.00 18.44 -7.78
N ASN A 154 12.08 19.05 -7.30
CA ASN A 154 13.45 18.66 -7.60
C ASN A 154 14.14 18.15 -6.34
N VAL A 155 15.14 17.29 -6.53
CA VAL A 155 16.02 16.81 -5.47
C VAL A 155 17.18 17.79 -5.32
N GLU A 156 17.48 18.14 -4.07
CA GLU A 156 18.59 19.02 -3.70
C GLU A 156 19.43 18.34 -2.61
N ILE A 157 20.69 18.76 -2.51
CA ILE A 157 21.58 18.35 -1.42
C ILE A 157 21.59 19.48 -0.40
N LYS A 158 21.24 19.15 0.84
CA LYS A 158 21.17 20.08 1.98
C LYS A 158 22.03 19.57 3.13
N GLN A 159 22.33 20.43 4.09
CA GLN A 159 23.01 20.02 5.32
C GLN A 159 21.98 19.48 6.31
N ILE A 160 22.37 18.52 7.15
CA ILE A 160 21.49 17.94 8.17
C ILE A 160 20.96 18.99 9.15
N ILE A 161 21.73 20.04 9.40
CA ILE A 161 21.30 21.15 10.27
C ILE A 161 20.08 21.89 9.71
N ASP A 162 19.86 21.84 8.40
CA ASP A 162 18.71 22.46 7.75
C ASP A 162 17.46 21.57 7.80
N ALA A 163 17.57 20.30 8.25
CA ALA A 163 16.51 19.29 8.10
C ALA A 163 15.18 19.70 8.73
N ALA A 164 15.20 20.43 9.86
CA ALA A 164 14.00 20.94 10.52
C ALA A 164 13.22 21.98 9.69
N ASN A 165 13.89 22.62 8.72
CA ASN A 165 13.31 23.63 7.83
C ASN A 165 12.99 23.07 6.43
N LEU A 166 13.33 21.80 6.18
CA LEU A 166 13.07 21.17 4.89
C LEU A 166 11.60 20.76 4.80
N GLU A 167 11.06 20.88 3.58
CA GLU A 167 9.69 20.50 3.31
C GLU A 167 9.57 19.02 2.97
N SER A 168 8.52 18.38 3.49
CA SER A 168 8.17 17.01 3.10
C SER A 168 7.56 16.97 1.69
N PRO A 169 7.91 15.98 0.85
CA PRO A 169 7.33 15.83 -0.49
C PRO A 169 5.85 15.43 -0.48
N PHE A 170 5.33 15.04 0.68
CA PHE A 170 3.91 14.76 0.89
C PHE A 170 3.44 15.22 2.28
N THR A 171 2.16 15.50 2.40
CA THR A 171 1.50 15.90 3.64
C THR A 171 0.13 15.24 3.75
N ASN A 172 -0.53 15.42 4.89
CA ASN A 172 -1.93 15.02 5.10
C ASN A 172 -2.18 13.54 4.79
N ILE A 173 -1.38 12.67 5.40
CA ILE A 173 -1.52 11.23 5.23
C ILE A 173 -2.82 10.78 5.88
N GLU A 174 -3.61 10.03 5.12
CA GLU A 174 -4.71 9.20 5.60
C GLU A 174 -4.44 7.77 5.14
N TYR A 175 -4.91 6.78 5.89
CA TYR A 175 -4.69 5.38 5.55
C TYR A 175 -5.90 4.50 5.83
N PHE A 176 -5.89 3.33 5.22
CA PHE A 176 -6.80 2.23 5.54
C PHE A 176 -6.06 0.90 5.50
N VAL A 177 -6.63 -0.10 6.18
CA VAL A 177 -6.25 -1.50 6.03
C VAL A 177 -7.54 -2.28 5.76
N GLN A 178 -7.59 -3.02 4.66
CA GLN A 178 -8.80 -3.75 4.28
C GLN A 178 -8.47 -4.94 3.38
N GLU A 179 -9.34 -5.95 3.39
CA GLU A 179 -9.23 -7.05 2.43
C GLU A 179 -9.43 -6.56 1.00
N LYS A 180 -8.58 -7.06 0.11
CA LYS A 180 -8.51 -6.65 -1.30
C LYS A 180 -9.88 -6.72 -1.99
N TYR A 181 -10.65 -7.77 -1.73
CA TYR A 181 -11.93 -7.97 -2.41
C TYR A 181 -12.99 -6.94 -1.98
N LYS A 182 -12.98 -6.50 -0.72
CA LYS A 182 -13.94 -5.54 -0.16
C LYS A 182 -13.75 -4.11 -0.69
N ILE A 183 -12.61 -3.81 -1.30
CA ILE A 183 -12.35 -2.50 -1.90
C ILE A 183 -12.16 -2.58 -3.42
N ALA A 184 -12.19 -3.78 -4.01
CA ALA A 184 -12.06 -3.95 -5.44
C ALA A 184 -13.30 -3.39 -6.16
N GLY A 185 -13.10 -2.70 -7.28
CA GLY A 185 -14.18 -2.22 -8.13
C GLY A 185 -14.53 -3.23 -9.24
N LEU A 186 -15.40 -2.78 -10.15
CA LEU A 186 -15.82 -3.54 -11.35
C LEU A 186 -15.13 -3.04 -12.64
N ARG A 187 -14.07 -2.25 -12.52
CA ARG A 187 -13.39 -1.64 -13.67
C ARG A 187 -11.88 -1.75 -13.54
N ALA A 188 -11.20 -1.98 -14.66
CA ALA A 188 -9.74 -2.01 -14.68
C ALA A 188 -9.15 -0.68 -14.17
N GLY A 189 -8.12 -0.78 -13.32
CA GLY A 189 -7.36 0.34 -12.80
C GLY A 189 -6.30 0.84 -13.79
N SER A 190 -5.92 0.01 -14.76
CA SER A 190 -5.06 0.39 -15.88
C SER A 190 -5.33 -0.47 -17.12
N GLY A 191 -5.26 0.14 -18.31
CA GLY A 191 -5.49 -0.57 -19.58
C GLY A 191 -4.29 -1.43 -20.00
N ASN A 192 -3.09 -0.86 -20.03
CA ASN A 192 -1.89 -1.52 -20.55
C ASN A 192 -1.35 -2.64 -19.64
N THR A 193 -1.36 -2.44 -18.33
CA THR A 193 -0.83 -3.38 -17.35
C THR A 193 -1.90 -4.26 -16.71
N THR A 194 -3.17 -4.12 -17.14
CA THR A 194 -4.29 -5.00 -16.77
C THR A 194 -4.44 -5.15 -15.26
N ASN A 195 -4.44 -4.02 -14.54
CA ASN A 195 -4.64 -4.01 -13.10
C ASN A 195 -6.12 -3.99 -12.74
N ILE A 196 -6.47 -4.68 -11.66
CA ILE A 196 -7.73 -4.51 -10.93
C ILE A 196 -7.79 -3.06 -10.43
N GLY A 197 -8.89 -2.37 -10.67
CA GLY A 197 -9.16 -1.07 -10.06
C GLY A 197 -9.92 -1.25 -8.76
N SER A 198 -9.64 -0.43 -7.76
CA SER A 198 -10.50 -0.32 -6.57
C SER A 198 -11.82 0.38 -6.89
N ILE A 199 -12.72 0.46 -5.91
CA ILE A 199 -13.78 1.48 -5.89
C ILE A 199 -13.16 2.89 -6.03
N LYS A 200 -13.97 3.84 -6.49
CA LYS A 200 -13.59 5.25 -6.52
C LYS A 200 -14.45 6.01 -5.52
N SER A 201 -13.83 6.78 -4.64
CA SER A 201 -14.52 7.62 -3.66
C SER A 201 -13.76 8.92 -3.43
N CYS A 202 -14.45 9.91 -2.87
CA CYS A 202 -13.84 11.12 -2.29
C CYS A 202 -13.54 10.95 -0.79
N GLU A 203 -14.01 9.87 -0.16
CA GLU A 203 -13.87 9.63 1.27
C GLU A 203 -12.98 8.41 1.52
N ILE A 204 -11.99 8.53 2.41
CA ILE A 204 -11.16 7.37 2.78
C ILE A 204 -11.96 6.33 3.56
N ALA A 205 -13.03 6.76 4.24
CA ALA A 205 -13.93 5.93 5.03
C ALA A 205 -14.53 4.77 4.22
N ASP A 206 -14.87 4.99 2.94
CA ASP A 206 -15.39 3.92 2.07
C ASP A 206 -14.42 2.74 1.91
N PHE A 207 -13.11 3.03 1.95
CA PHE A 207 -12.08 1.99 1.91
C PHE A 207 -11.86 1.34 3.28
N GLN A 208 -12.01 2.10 4.37
CA GLN A 208 -11.91 1.59 5.74
C GLN A 208 -13.08 0.65 6.06
N GLU A 209 -14.28 1.00 5.64
CA GLU A 209 -15.51 0.22 5.84
C GLU A 209 -15.61 -0.96 4.87
N GLY A 210 -14.92 -0.87 3.72
CA GLY A 210 -14.96 -1.92 2.70
C GLY A 210 -16.25 -1.89 1.88
N ASN A 211 -16.67 -0.69 1.46
CA ASN A 211 -17.90 -0.43 0.71
C ASN A 211 -17.79 -0.80 -0.78
N GLY A 212 -17.18 -1.96 -1.06
CA GLY A 212 -17.06 -2.56 -2.38
C GLY A 212 -18.31 -3.31 -2.83
N PRO A 213 -18.39 -3.65 -4.12
CA PRO A 213 -19.53 -4.35 -4.70
C PRO A 213 -19.53 -5.87 -4.42
N PHE A 214 -18.39 -6.45 -4.04
CA PHE A 214 -18.24 -7.89 -3.84
C PHE A 214 -18.65 -8.31 -2.42
N GLN A 215 -19.52 -9.31 -2.31
CA GLN A 215 -19.99 -9.83 -1.01
C GLN A 215 -19.01 -10.85 -0.41
N SER A 216 -18.31 -11.60 -1.26
CA SER A 216 -17.34 -12.62 -0.86
C SER A 216 -16.03 -12.53 -1.66
N HIS A 217 -15.01 -13.24 -1.18
CA HIS A 217 -13.75 -13.38 -1.92
C HIS A 217 -13.98 -14.14 -3.24
N GLU A 218 -14.81 -15.18 -3.21
CA GLU A 218 -15.16 -16.03 -4.34
C GLU A 218 -15.85 -15.23 -5.45
N ASP A 219 -16.78 -14.31 -5.11
CA ASP A 219 -17.43 -13.44 -6.09
C ASP A 219 -16.44 -12.52 -6.80
N PHE A 220 -15.50 -11.96 -6.03
CA PHE A 220 -14.42 -11.14 -6.55
C PHE A 220 -13.52 -11.93 -7.50
N GLU A 221 -13.14 -13.14 -7.13
CA GLU A 221 -12.30 -14.00 -7.96
C GLU A 221 -13.02 -14.40 -9.25
N ALA A 222 -14.27 -14.85 -9.15
CA ALA A 222 -15.09 -15.24 -10.27
C ALA A 222 -15.24 -14.11 -11.28
N TYR A 223 -15.45 -12.87 -10.80
CA TYR A 223 -15.53 -11.70 -11.66
C TYR A 223 -14.19 -11.41 -12.37
N TRP A 224 -13.10 -11.24 -11.61
CA TRP A 224 -11.84 -10.77 -12.16
C TRP A 224 -11.08 -11.81 -13.00
N ARG A 225 -11.31 -13.10 -12.74
CA ARG A 225 -10.79 -14.18 -13.60
C ARG A 225 -11.42 -14.14 -15.00
N ASN A 226 -12.66 -13.68 -15.11
CA ASN A 226 -13.44 -13.62 -16.37
C ASN A 226 -13.54 -12.21 -16.99
N TYR A 227 -12.86 -11.21 -16.42
CA TYR A 227 -12.84 -9.82 -16.90
C TYR A 227 -12.09 -9.64 -18.24
#